data_AF-F7K0M4-F1
#
_entry.id   AF-F7K0M4-F1
#
_cell.length_a   1.000
_cell.length_b   1.000
_cell.length_c   1.000
_cell.angle_alpha   90.00
_cell.angle_beta   90.00
_cell.angle_gamma   90.00
#
_symmetry.space_group_name_H-M   'P 1'
#
loop_
_entity.id
_entity.type
_entity.pdbx_description
1 polymer ?
#
loop_
_entity_poly.entity_id
_entity_poly.type
_entity_poly.pdbx_seq_one_letter_code
_entity_poly.pdbx_strand_id
1 'polypeptide(L)'
;MGLHVIDEAKRCLNCKKPRCQEGCPIHTPIPVMIQMLLQGEMPEAAEMVFANNPLSVICSLVCDHEKQCEGHCVKGIKGEPVHISSIENYISDTCFDRMKLEQLPKNGKRIAVVGAGPAGITIAILMACRGYKVTIFEVKEKIGGIMRYGIPEFRLPKSILDRYYVKMKELGILFRPNFALGGSTGVEDLLRDGYHAVFIGTGTWRPYQLHIPGETFGNVHYGINYLNNPDVYDLGERVLVIGAGNAAMDVARTAIRKGSRHVTVYSITEIPAASPKEVEYAKLDGVEFEYLQTAIEIRDEGAIICDVEWTEDGKLVKKKRLPGLFRLTVSLFRFLRDRRIGS
;
A
#
# COMPACT_ATOMS: atom_id res chain seq x y z
N MET A 1 -4.04 -21.49 15.13
CA MET A 1 -3.49 -21.25 16.48
C MET A 1 -2.94 -19.84 16.46
N GLY A 2 -3.43 -18.93 17.30
CA GLY A 2 -2.93 -17.55 17.33
C GLY A 2 -1.44 -17.55 17.66
N LEU A 3 -0.66 -16.77 16.91
CA LEU A 3 0.77 -16.65 17.15
C LEU A 3 0.98 -15.88 18.45
N HIS A 4 1.56 -16.54 19.46
CA HIS A 4 1.89 -15.90 20.73
C HIS A 4 3.18 -15.08 20.55
N VAL A 5 3.05 -13.75 20.57
CA VAL A 5 4.11 -12.82 20.15
C VAL A 5 5.41 -13.01 20.92
N ILE A 6 5.34 -13.36 22.21
CA ILE A 6 6.52 -13.61 23.04
C ILE A 6 7.26 -14.88 22.58
N ASP A 7 6.53 -15.94 22.23
CA ASP A 7 7.17 -17.18 21.76
C ASP A 7 7.78 -16.99 20.38
N GLU A 8 7.14 -16.19 19.53
CA GLU A 8 7.72 -15.78 18.25
C GLU A 8 8.98 -14.93 18.42
N ALA A 9 8.96 -13.95 19.34
CA ALA A 9 10.12 -13.13 19.66
C ALA A 9 11.31 -13.98 20.14
N LYS A 10 11.06 -15.01 20.95
CA LYS A 10 12.09 -15.98 21.39
C LYS A 10 12.70 -16.80 20.26
N ARG A 11 12.06 -16.90 19.09
CA ARG A 11 12.64 -17.58 17.91
C ARG A 11 13.76 -16.77 17.27
N CYS A 12 13.85 -15.46 17.54
CA CYS A 12 14.89 -14.58 17.02
C CYS A 12 16.28 -15.01 17.49
N LEU A 13 17.20 -15.15 16.54
CA LEU A 13 18.58 -15.58 16.82
C LEU A 13 19.48 -14.45 17.33
N ASN A 14 18.96 -13.22 17.42
CA ASN A 14 19.72 -12.00 17.71
C ASN A 14 21.04 -11.93 16.91
N CYS A 15 20.92 -12.08 15.58
CA CYS A 15 22.06 -12.26 14.69
C CYS A 15 23.06 -11.09 14.80
N LYS A 16 24.35 -11.40 14.95
CA LYS A 16 25.44 -10.39 14.94
C LYS A 16 25.46 -9.54 13.65
N LYS A 17 25.11 -10.14 12.50
CA LYS A 17 24.89 -9.44 11.23
C LYS A 17 23.42 -9.59 10.85
N PRO A 18 22.55 -8.62 11.22
CA PRO A 18 21.11 -8.76 11.05
C PRO A 18 20.69 -8.48 9.60
N ARG A 19 20.70 -9.53 8.76
CA ARG A 19 20.23 -9.45 7.37
C ARG A 19 18.78 -8.94 7.24
N CYS A 20 17.94 -9.17 8.25
CA CYS A 20 16.59 -8.60 8.30
C CYS A 20 16.59 -7.06 8.33
N GLN A 21 17.58 -6.43 8.99
CA GLN A 21 17.75 -4.99 9.01
C GLN A 21 18.31 -4.47 7.69
N GLU A 22 19.20 -5.23 7.04
CA GLU A 22 19.70 -4.90 5.69
C GLU A 22 18.58 -5.00 4.63
N GLY A 23 17.70 -5.99 4.75
CA GLY A 23 16.53 -6.17 3.87
C GLY A 23 15.38 -5.21 4.15
N CYS A 24 15.44 -4.43 5.24
CA CYS A 24 14.48 -3.40 5.56
C CYS A 24 14.89 -2.08 4.88
N PRO A 25 14.05 -1.47 4.01
CA PRO A 25 14.41 -0.24 3.29
C PRO A 25 14.81 0.95 4.16
N ILE A 26 14.31 0.97 5.40
CA ILE A 26 14.58 2.02 6.40
C ILE A 26 15.47 1.54 7.55
N HIS A 27 16.12 0.38 7.39
CA HIS A 27 17.06 -0.18 8.36
C HIS A 27 16.57 -0.22 9.81
N THR A 28 15.28 -0.54 10.03
CA THR A 28 14.69 -0.69 11.36
C THR A 28 15.58 -1.60 12.22
N PRO A 29 15.92 -1.20 13.46
CA PRO A 29 16.79 -1.97 14.35
C PRO A 29 16.05 -3.18 14.95
N ILE A 30 15.68 -4.13 14.08
CA ILE A 30 14.80 -5.27 14.38
C ILE A 30 15.32 -6.13 15.54
N PRO A 31 16.61 -6.54 15.61
CA PRO A 31 17.08 -7.33 16.75
C PRO A 31 16.94 -6.57 18.07
N VAL A 32 17.24 -5.27 18.07
CA VAL A 32 17.12 -4.41 19.26
C VAL A 32 15.66 -4.32 19.70
N MET A 33 14.75 -4.03 18.77
CA MET A 33 13.30 -4.00 19.02
C MET A 33 12.80 -5.31 19.66
N ILE A 34 13.23 -6.46 19.12
CA ILE A 34 12.84 -7.77 19.64
C ILE A 34 13.43 -8.02 21.04
N GLN A 35 14.69 -7.66 21.28
CA GLN A 35 15.32 -7.83 22.60
C GLN A 35 14.63 -6.96 23.66
N MET A 36 14.34 -5.70 23.35
CA MET A 36 13.63 -4.79 24.27
C MET A 36 12.25 -5.35 24.63
N LEU A 37 11.50 -5.92 23.67
CA LEU A 37 10.25 -6.61 23.96
C LEU A 37 10.45 -7.79 24.94
N LEU A 38 11.47 -8.62 24.71
CA LEU A 38 11.78 -9.75 25.59
C LEU A 38 12.23 -9.33 27.00
N GLN A 39 12.78 -8.12 27.13
CA GLN A 39 13.21 -7.51 28.40
C GLN A 39 12.08 -6.76 29.13
N GLY A 40 10.90 -6.61 28.50
CA GLY A 40 9.78 -5.87 29.06
C GLY A 40 9.81 -4.36 28.81
N GLU A 41 10.75 -3.88 27.99
CA GLU A 41 10.99 -2.47 27.64
C GLU A 41 10.15 -2.05 26.41
N MET A 42 8.86 -2.41 26.42
CA MET A 42 7.98 -2.21 25.27
C MET A 42 7.71 -0.73 24.93
N PRO A 43 7.50 0.19 25.90
CA PRO A 43 7.36 1.62 25.60
C PRO A 43 8.58 2.20 24.87
N GLU A 44 9.78 1.91 25.37
CA GLU A 44 11.05 2.38 24.81
C GLU A 44 11.31 1.77 23.44
N ALA A 45 10.96 0.49 23.25
CA ALA A 45 11.03 -0.18 21.95
C ALA A 45 10.13 0.51 20.92
N ALA A 46 8.90 0.85 21.33
CA ALA A 46 7.98 1.55 20.46
C ALA A 46 8.50 2.94 20.10
N GLU A 47 9.01 3.71 21.06
CA GLU A 47 9.60 5.03 20.80
C GLU A 47 10.77 4.96 19.81
N MET A 48 11.68 3.99 19.98
CA MET A 48 12.79 3.77 19.06
C MET A 48 12.30 3.44 17.65
N VAL A 49 11.34 2.53 17.52
CA VAL A 49 10.80 2.12 16.22
C VAL A 49 10.05 3.27 15.56
N PHE A 50 9.30 4.08 16.31
CA PHE A 50 8.60 5.25 15.79
C PHE A 50 9.54 6.37 15.37
N ALA A 51 10.62 6.59 16.11
CA ALA A 51 11.65 7.54 15.73
C ALA A 51 12.31 7.17 14.40
N ASN A 52 12.47 5.86 14.13
CA ASN A 52 12.95 5.35 12.84
C ASN A 52 11.86 5.39 11.75
N ASN A 53 10.64 4.97 12.09
CA ASN A 53 9.50 4.84 11.19
C ASN A 53 8.22 5.38 11.83
N PRO A 54 7.82 6.63 11.53
CA PRO A 54 6.56 7.17 12.01
C PRO A 54 5.33 6.35 11.58
N LEU A 55 5.43 5.50 10.55
CA LEU A 55 4.34 4.65 10.06
C LEU A 55 4.45 3.19 10.51
N SER A 56 5.19 2.88 11.58
CA SER A 56 5.45 1.50 12.00
C SER A 56 4.19 0.64 12.17
N VAL A 57 3.12 1.16 12.77
CA VAL A 57 1.84 0.42 12.90
C VAL A 57 1.31 0.00 11.53
N ILE A 58 1.39 0.87 10.52
CA ILE A 58 0.93 0.56 9.17
C ILE A 58 1.90 -0.39 8.46
N CYS A 59 3.20 -0.10 8.48
CA CYS A 59 4.23 -0.91 7.84
C CYS A 59 4.24 -2.36 8.36
N SER A 60 3.99 -2.55 9.65
CA SER A 60 3.86 -3.87 10.26
C SER A 60 2.76 -4.73 9.62
N LEU A 61 1.71 -4.11 9.07
CA LEU A 61 0.56 -4.79 8.47
C LEU A 61 0.68 -5.01 6.96
N VAL A 62 1.25 -4.03 6.23
CA VAL A 62 1.14 -4.00 4.75
C VAL A 62 2.47 -4.05 3.99
N CYS A 63 3.62 -4.03 4.67
CA CYS A 63 4.90 -4.21 3.99
C CYS A 63 4.99 -5.60 3.30
N ASP A 64 5.76 -5.66 2.22
CA ASP A 64 6.10 -6.93 1.55
C ASP A 64 7.23 -7.64 2.32
N HIS A 65 6.92 -8.05 3.55
CA HIS A 65 7.88 -8.59 4.52
C HIS A 65 8.67 -9.79 3.96
N GLU A 66 8.03 -10.61 3.11
CA GLU A 66 8.62 -11.76 2.43
C GLU A 66 9.73 -11.38 1.45
N LYS A 67 9.69 -10.17 0.87
CA LYS A 67 10.77 -9.62 0.05
C LYS A 67 11.73 -8.74 0.84
N GLN A 68 11.36 -8.38 2.06
CA GLN A 68 12.09 -7.45 2.93
C GLN A 68 12.62 -8.17 4.17
N CYS A 69 12.31 -7.67 5.36
CA CYS A 69 12.93 -8.09 6.62
C CYS A 69 12.79 -9.59 6.91
N GLU A 70 11.59 -10.16 6.75
CA GLU A 70 11.32 -11.59 7.01
C GLU A 70 11.97 -12.47 5.93
N GLY A 71 11.92 -12.05 4.66
CA GLY A 71 12.60 -12.72 3.55
C GLY A 71 14.12 -12.79 3.68
N HIS A 72 14.71 -11.84 4.40
CA HIS A 72 16.14 -11.79 4.69
C HIS A 72 16.51 -12.37 6.05
N CYS A 73 15.55 -12.90 6.82
CA CYS A 73 15.81 -13.48 8.13
C CYS A 73 16.71 -14.72 8.00
N VAL A 74 17.83 -14.75 8.73
CA VAL A 74 18.80 -15.86 8.70
C VAL A 74 18.14 -17.19 9.10
N LYS A 75 17.17 -17.16 10.01
CA LYS A 75 16.41 -18.35 10.43
C LYS A 75 15.61 -18.97 9.27
N GLY A 76 15.14 -18.12 8.35
CA GLY A 76 14.40 -18.51 7.15
C GLY A 76 15.19 -19.34 6.14
N ILE A 77 16.52 -19.44 6.27
CA ILE A 77 17.36 -20.21 5.34
C ILE A 77 17.13 -21.73 5.49
N LYS A 78 16.91 -22.21 6.71
CA LYS A 78 16.75 -23.65 7.03
C LYS A 78 15.42 -23.97 7.72
N GLY A 79 14.49 -23.04 7.73
CA GLY A 79 13.20 -23.18 8.40
C GLY A 79 12.36 -21.96 8.14
N GLU A 80 11.39 -21.71 9.02
CA GLU A 80 10.55 -20.52 8.93
C GLU A 80 11.27 -19.28 9.46
N PRO A 81 11.13 -18.12 8.78
CA PRO A 81 11.62 -16.85 9.30
C PRO A 81 10.89 -16.47 10.59
N VAL A 82 11.45 -15.50 11.31
CA VAL A 82 10.75 -14.86 12.42
C VAL A 82 9.68 -13.94 11.84
N HIS A 83 8.46 -13.99 12.37
CA HIS A 83 7.37 -13.07 12.01
C HIS A 83 7.57 -11.69 12.63
N ILE A 84 8.57 -10.97 12.12
CA ILE A 84 8.96 -9.62 12.54
C ILE A 84 7.76 -8.66 12.47
N SER A 85 6.94 -8.80 11.43
CA SER A 85 5.70 -8.02 11.23
C SER A 85 4.75 -8.09 12.41
N SER A 86 4.55 -9.29 12.96
CA SER A 86 3.64 -9.51 14.09
C SER A 86 4.20 -8.93 15.39
N ILE A 87 5.53 -9.01 15.57
CA ILE A 87 6.20 -8.42 16.73
C ILE A 87 6.18 -6.89 16.66
N GLU A 88 6.53 -6.31 15.51
CA GLU A 88 6.48 -4.86 15.28
C GLU A 88 5.05 -4.35 15.47
N ASN A 89 4.04 -5.05 14.94
CA ASN A 89 2.65 -4.66 15.12
C ASN A 89 2.26 -4.63 16.60
N TYR A 90 2.57 -5.69 17.36
CA TYR A 90 2.24 -5.74 18.79
C TYR A 90 2.86 -4.60 19.58
N ILE A 91 4.15 -4.31 19.36
CA ILE A 91 4.86 -3.21 20.04
C ILE A 91 4.26 -1.86 19.64
N SER A 92 4.18 -1.60 18.34
CA SER A 92 3.81 -0.29 17.82
C SER A 92 2.34 0.03 18.03
N ASP A 93 1.43 -0.92 17.79
CA ASP A 93 -0.01 -0.70 17.92
C ASP A 93 -0.43 -0.48 19.38
N THR A 94 0.13 -1.25 20.31
CA THR A 94 -0.17 -1.18 21.75
C THR A 94 0.26 0.14 22.37
N CYS A 95 1.41 0.66 21.94
CA CYS A 95 1.99 1.88 22.51
C CYS A 95 1.52 3.16 21.81
N PHE A 96 0.98 3.08 20.59
CA PHE A 96 0.79 4.24 19.71
C PHE A 96 0.02 5.40 20.34
N ASP A 97 -1.12 5.12 20.97
CA ASP A 97 -1.98 6.19 21.48
C ASP A 97 -1.38 6.87 22.72
N ARG A 98 -0.62 6.10 23.53
CA ARG A 98 0.01 6.57 24.78
C ARG A 98 1.35 7.26 24.55
N MET A 99 2.00 6.96 23.42
CA MET A 99 3.29 7.52 23.05
C MET A 99 3.19 9.05 22.94
N LYS A 100 4.18 9.71 23.55
CA LYS A 100 4.38 11.16 23.43
C LYS A 100 5.59 11.40 22.55
N LEU A 101 5.37 12.09 21.44
CA LEU A 101 6.47 12.47 20.56
C LEU A 101 7.05 13.80 21.07
N GLU A 102 8.35 13.80 21.36
CA GLU A 102 9.05 15.00 21.79
C GLU A 102 9.05 16.05 20.68
N GLN A 103 8.75 17.30 21.07
CA GLN A 103 8.82 18.46 20.18
C GLN A 103 9.94 19.38 20.64
N LEU A 104 10.86 19.68 19.73
CA LEU A 104 11.81 20.76 19.91
C LEU A 104 11.08 22.11 20.00
N PRO A 105 11.68 23.13 20.64
CA PRO A 105 11.12 24.47 20.68
C PRO A 105 10.74 24.99 19.30
N LYS A 106 9.62 25.74 19.24
CA LYS A 106 9.12 26.29 17.98
C LYS A 106 10.19 27.17 17.32
N ASN A 107 10.49 26.91 16.06
CA ASN A 107 11.54 27.61 15.31
C ASN A 107 11.03 28.81 14.49
N GLY A 108 9.73 29.12 14.60
CA GLY A 108 9.08 30.26 13.91
C GLY A 108 8.82 30.04 12.41
N LYS A 109 9.29 28.94 11.82
CA LYS A 109 9.12 28.64 10.38
C LYS A 109 7.91 27.75 10.16
N ARG A 110 7.19 28.00 9.06
CA ARG A 110 6.07 27.15 8.63
C ARG A 110 6.40 26.43 7.32
N ILE A 111 5.89 25.21 7.18
CA ILE A 111 6.07 24.38 5.98
C ILE A 111 4.73 23.84 5.48
N ALA A 112 4.61 23.72 4.16
CA ALA A 112 3.46 23.13 3.50
C ALA A 112 3.81 21.71 3.07
N VAL A 113 2.89 20.77 3.30
CA VAL A 113 3.00 19.38 2.88
C VAL A 113 1.80 19.09 1.99
N VAL A 114 2.03 18.79 0.72
CA VAL A 114 0.99 18.58 -0.28
C VAL A 114 0.82 17.09 -0.51
N GLY A 115 -0.34 16.56 -0.14
CA GLY A 115 -0.65 15.13 -0.06
C GLY A 115 -0.49 14.60 1.37
N ALA A 116 -1.54 13.96 1.88
CA ALA A 116 -1.60 13.29 3.18
C ALA A 116 -1.42 11.77 3.06
N GLY A 117 -0.64 11.32 2.06
CA GLY A 117 -0.22 9.93 1.92
C GLY A 117 0.92 9.54 2.87
N PRO A 118 1.53 8.34 2.71
CA PRO A 118 2.60 7.87 3.57
C PRO A 118 3.75 8.90 3.73
N ALA A 119 4.27 9.39 2.61
CA ALA A 119 5.38 10.36 2.62
C ALA A 119 5.01 11.69 3.31
N GLY A 120 3.80 12.20 3.04
CA GLY A 120 3.29 13.43 3.63
C GLY A 120 3.06 13.33 5.14
N ILE A 121 2.49 12.21 5.60
CA ILE A 121 2.32 11.96 7.03
C ILE A 121 3.68 11.89 7.73
N THR A 122 4.63 11.11 7.18
CA THR A 122 5.97 10.97 7.75
C THR A 122 6.69 12.31 7.87
N ILE A 123 6.76 13.08 6.77
CA ILE A 123 7.47 14.37 6.81
C ILE A 123 6.78 15.37 7.75
N ALA A 124 5.45 15.35 7.82
CA ALA A 124 4.72 16.26 8.69
C ALA A 124 4.98 15.98 10.17
N ILE A 125 4.98 14.70 10.57
CA ILE A 125 5.34 14.29 11.93
C ILE A 125 6.78 14.71 12.25
N LEU A 126 7.73 14.32 11.39
CA LEU A 126 9.15 14.60 11.60
C LEU A 126 9.48 16.10 11.69
N MET A 127 8.77 16.94 10.95
CA MET A 127 8.97 18.38 10.96
C MET A 127 8.25 19.06 12.12
N ALA A 128 7.07 18.58 12.52
CA ALA A 128 6.40 19.04 13.72
C ALA A 128 7.25 18.77 14.98
N CYS A 129 7.84 17.56 15.09
CA CYS A 129 8.79 17.24 16.18
C CYS A 129 10.04 18.14 16.17
N ARG A 130 10.42 18.68 15.00
CA ARG A 130 11.54 19.66 14.88
C ARG A 130 11.12 21.12 15.13
N GLY A 131 9.92 21.35 15.64
CA GLY A 131 9.42 22.68 16.02
C GLY A 131 8.90 23.53 14.85
N TYR A 132 8.69 22.95 13.67
CA TYR A 132 8.09 23.66 12.54
C TYR A 132 6.56 23.70 12.65
N LYS A 133 5.95 24.80 12.19
CA LYS A 133 4.49 24.86 12.01
C LYS A 133 4.10 24.20 10.69
N VAL A 134 3.53 23.00 10.75
CA VAL A 134 3.20 22.22 9.57
C VAL A 134 1.73 22.39 9.17
N THR A 135 1.45 22.51 7.88
CA THR A 135 0.10 22.36 7.32
C THR A 135 0.10 21.32 6.22
N ILE A 136 -0.80 20.35 6.30
CA ILE A 136 -1.02 19.35 5.25
C ILE A 136 -2.21 19.78 4.39
N PHE A 137 -2.00 19.79 3.08
CA PHE A 137 -3.00 20.05 2.06
C PHE A 137 -3.34 18.73 1.37
N GLU A 138 -4.60 18.30 1.42
CA GLU A 138 -5.03 17.00 0.90
C GLU A 138 -6.22 17.19 -0.03
N VAL A 139 -6.19 16.56 -1.21
CA VAL A 139 -7.26 16.67 -2.21
C VAL A 139 -8.52 15.90 -1.81
N LYS A 140 -8.38 14.86 -0.99
CA LYS A 140 -9.49 14.07 -0.45
C LYS A 140 -9.97 14.59 0.90
N GLU A 141 -11.07 14.01 1.38
CA GLU A 141 -11.70 14.38 2.65
C GLU A 141 -10.89 13.96 3.90
N LYS A 142 -10.11 12.87 3.82
CA LYS A 142 -9.39 12.27 4.94
C LYS A 142 -7.95 11.95 4.56
N ILE A 143 -7.10 11.88 5.58
CA ILE A 143 -5.68 11.52 5.42
C ILE A 143 -5.49 10.04 5.09
N GLY A 144 -4.30 9.69 4.63
CA GLY A 144 -3.83 8.32 4.42
C GLY A 144 -3.48 8.02 2.97
N GLY A 145 -3.97 8.81 2.01
CA GLY A 145 -3.74 8.57 0.58
C GLY A 145 -4.09 7.13 0.19
N ILE A 146 -3.19 6.43 -0.51
CA ILE A 146 -3.43 5.05 -0.94
C ILE A 146 -3.67 4.08 0.22
N MET A 147 -3.16 4.37 1.42
CA MET A 147 -3.42 3.55 2.61
C MET A 147 -4.91 3.59 2.99
N ARG A 148 -5.58 4.72 2.76
CA ARG A 148 -7.03 4.85 3.00
C ARG A 148 -7.84 4.39 1.79
N TYR A 149 -7.50 4.89 0.62
CA TYR A 149 -8.35 4.83 -0.57
C TYR A 149 -7.93 3.75 -1.58
N GLY A 150 -6.86 3.01 -1.33
CA GLY A 150 -6.38 1.95 -2.21
C GLY A 150 -6.31 0.60 -1.52
N ILE A 151 -5.74 0.54 -0.33
CA ILE A 151 -5.64 -0.73 0.42
C ILE A 151 -7.01 -1.05 1.04
N PRO A 152 -7.59 -2.24 0.88
CA PRO A 152 -8.88 -2.59 1.50
C PRO A 152 -8.82 -2.70 3.03
N GLU A 153 -9.97 -2.57 3.69
CA GLU A 153 -10.07 -2.59 5.17
C GLU A 153 -9.67 -3.94 5.79
N PHE A 154 -9.87 -5.05 5.07
CA PHE A 154 -9.45 -6.38 5.52
C PHE A 154 -7.92 -6.57 5.54
N ARG A 155 -7.14 -5.66 4.94
CA ARG A 155 -5.67 -5.62 5.02
C ARG A 155 -5.18 -4.52 5.95
N LEU A 156 -5.82 -3.35 5.88
CA LEU A 156 -5.47 -2.19 6.68
C LEU A 156 -6.72 -1.50 7.23
N PRO A 157 -7.05 -1.73 8.52
CA PRO A 157 -8.16 -1.07 9.19
C PRO A 157 -8.08 0.45 9.10
N LYS A 158 -9.19 1.10 8.70
CA LYS A 158 -9.20 2.56 8.49
C LYS A 158 -9.09 3.34 9.78
N SER A 159 -9.50 2.74 10.89
CA SER A 159 -9.36 3.27 12.25
C SER A 159 -7.92 3.59 12.63
N ILE A 160 -6.92 2.86 12.10
CA ILE A 160 -5.50 3.15 12.35
C ILE A 160 -5.16 4.54 11.82
N LEU A 161 -5.60 4.88 10.61
CA LEU A 161 -5.37 6.18 10.00
C LEU A 161 -6.11 7.31 10.75
N ASP A 162 -7.24 7.01 11.38
CA ASP A 162 -7.96 7.96 12.23
C ASP A 162 -7.17 8.26 13.51
N ARG A 163 -6.52 7.24 14.11
CA ARG A 163 -5.60 7.42 15.24
C ARG A 163 -4.39 8.29 14.85
N TYR A 164 -3.83 8.07 13.66
CA TYR A 164 -2.77 8.93 13.11
C TYR A 164 -3.21 10.38 13.00
N TYR A 165 -4.43 10.64 12.51
CA TYR A 165 -4.96 11.98 12.41
C TYR A 165 -5.06 12.68 13.78
N VAL A 166 -5.53 11.95 14.81
CA VAL A 166 -5.57 12.46 16.20
C VAL A 166 -4.17 12.77 16.72
N LYS A 167 -3.23 11.82 16.59
CA LYS A 167 -1.83 12.00 17.03
C LYS A 167 -1.17 13.20 16.35
N MET A 168 -1.39 13.39 15.06
CA MET A 168 -0.86 14.53 14.32
C MET A 168 -1.48 15.86 14.74
N LYS A 169 -2.77 15.88 15.11
CA LYS A 169 -3.40 17.06 15.72
C LYS A 169 -2.80 17.41 17.07
N GLU A 170 -2.47 16.41 17.90
CA GLU A 170 -1.75 16.63 19.17
C GLU A 170 -0.38 17.29 18.94
N LEU A 171 0.25 17.04 17.78
CA LEU A 171 1.48 17.72 17.36
C LEU A 171 1.27 19.16 16.85
N GLY A 172 0.04 19.67 16.84
CA GLY A 172 -0.28 20.98 16.30
C GLY A 172 -0.21 21.07 14.78
N ILE A 173 -0.21 19.94 14.07
CA ILE A 173 -0.28 19.90 12.60
C ILE A 173 -1.67 20.35 12.15
N LEU A 174 -1.71 21.29 11.21
CA LEU A 174 -2.95 21.79 10.61
C LEU A 174 -3.29 20.99 9.35
N PHE A 175 -4.57 20.87 9.04
CA PHE A 175 -5.07 20.13 7.87
C PHE A 175 -5.99 21.00 7.03
N ARG A 176 -5.81 20.93 5.71
CA ARG A 176 -6.71 21.49 4.70
C ARG A 176 -7.16 20.36 3.76
N PRO A 177 -8.22 19.60 4.13
CA PRO A 177 -8.80 18.58 3.27
C PRO A 177 -9.57 19.22 2.10
N ASN A 178 -9.89 18.42 1.08
CA ASN A 178 -10.56 18.86 -0.14
C ASN A 178 -9.86 20.04 -0.86
N PHE A 179 -8.53 20.08 -0.78
CA PHE A 179 -7.68 21.12 -1.36
C PHE A 179 -6.74 20.53 -2.40
N ALA A 180 -6.94 20.88 -3.67
CA ALA A 180 -6.04 20.53 -4.77
C ALA A 180 -5.06 21.68 -5.06
N LEU A 181 -3.77 21.42 -4.88
CA LEU A 181 -2.74 22.36 -5.35
C LEU A 181 -2.57 22.22 -6.87
N GLY A 182 -2.51 23.33 -7.59
CA GLY A 182 -2.46 23.40 -9.05
C GLY A 182 -3.79 23.70 -9.73
N GLY A 183 -4.88 23.82 -8.97
CA GLY A 183 -6.15 24.37 -9.44
C GLY A 183 -6.22 25.88 -9.26
N SER A 184 -6.94 26.33 -8.23
CA SER A 184 -7.09 27.75 -7.87
C SER A 184 -5.91 28.34 -7.09
N THR A 185 -4.94 27.52 -6.70
CA THR A 185 -3.81 27.93 -5.86
C THR A 185 -2.56 27.16 -6.27
N GLY A 186 -1.45 27.88 -6.47
CA GLY A 186 -0.15 27.35 -6.86
C GLY A 186 0.85 27.30 -5.70
N VAL A 187 2.06 26.81 -5.99
CA VAL A 187 3.17 26.78 -5.02
C VAL A 187 3.56 28.21 -4.63
N GLU A 188 3.52 29.12 -5.59
CA GLU A 188 3.87 30.54 -5.45
C GLU A 188 2.97 31.23 -4.42
N ASP A 189 1.68 30.88 -4.39
CA ASP A 189 0.74 31.39 -3.39
C ASP A 189 1.13 30.94 -1.98
N LEU A 190 1.53 29.68 -1.81
CA LEU A 190 2.01 29.18 -0.52
C LEU A 190 3.28 29.91 -0.09
N LEU A 191 4.24 30.12 -0.99
CA LEU A 191 5.46 30.86 -0.68
C LEU A 191 5.15 32.32 -0.29
N ARG A 192 4.23 32.98 -1.02
CA ARG A 192 3.74 34.32 -0.69
C ARG A 192 3.09 34.39 0.69
N ASP A 193 2.37 33.34 1.10
CA ASP A 193 1.73 33.23 2.42
C ASP A 193 2.71 32.88 3.57
N GLY A 194 4.02 32.91 3.28
CA GLY A 194 5.09 32.76 4.27
C GLY A 194 5.49 31.31 4.55
N TYR A 195 5.08 30.35 3.71
CA TYR A 195 5.63 29.00 3.76
C TYR A 195 7.09 29.01 3.30
N HIS A 196 7.98 28.54 4.17
CA HIS A 196 9.42 28.56 3.92
C HIS A 196 9.87 27.39 3.03
N ALA A 197 9.08 26.32 3.00
CA ALA A 197 9.30 25.16 2.16
C ALA A 197 7.96 24.49 1.84
N VAL A 198 7.90 23.86 0.67
CA VAL A 198 6.76 23.08 0.20
C VAL A 198 7.27 21.68 -0.16
N PHE A 199 6.74 20.66 0.53
CA PHE A 199 6.95 19.26 0.17
C PHE A 199 5.80 18.76 -0.67
N ILE A 200 6.07 18.14 -1.82
CA ILE A 200 5.06 17.60 -2.72
C ILE A 200 5.13 16.07 -2.71
N GLY A 201 4.14 15.45 -2.08
CA GLY A 201 3.98 14.00 -1.92
C GLY A 201 2.59 13.54 -2.36
N THR A 202 2.12 14.01 -3.52
CA THR A 202 0.76 13.75 -4.02
C THR A 202 0.53 12.31 -4.47
N GLY A 203 1.60 11.55 -4.72
CA GLY A 203 1.52 10.18 -5.23
C GLY A 203 1.01 10.10 -6.68
N THR A 204 0.63 8.89 -7.11
CA THR A 204 0.26 8.56 -8.49
C THR A 204 -1.21 8.11 -8.58
N TRP A 205 -2.14 9.05 -8.62
CA TRP A 205 -3.58 8.77 -8.67
C TRP A 205 -4.12 8.47 -10.07
N ARG A 206 -3.39 8.85 -11.12
CA ARG A 206 -3.84 8.64 -12.50
C ARG A 206 -3.77 7.15 -12.84
N PRO A 207 -4.88 6.51 -13.21
CA PRO A 207 -4.87 5.10 -13.60
C PRO A 207 -4.13 4.91 -14.93
N TYR A 208 -3.63 3.70 -15.14
CA TYR A 208 -2.99 3.29 -16.39
C TYR A 208 -4.04 2.72 -17.36
N GLN A 209 -4.05 3.21 -18.60
CA GLN A 209 -4.97 2.78 -19.67
C GLN A 209 -4.37 1.58 -20.42
N LEU A 210 -5.21 0.64 -20.88
CA LEU A 210 -4.75 -0.48 -21.73
C LEU A 210 -4.53 -0.02 -23.18
N HIS A 211 -5.11 1.12 -23.55
CA HIS A 211 -5.22 1.64 -24.90
C HIS A 211 -5.87 0.64 -25.86
N ILE A 212 -7.00 0.05 -25.44
CA ILE A 212 -7.80 -0.88 -26.26
C ILE A 212 -9.22 -0.33 -26.52
N PRO A 213 -9.88 -0.74 -27.61
CA PRO A 213 -11.28 -0.38 -27.83
C PRO A 213 -12.19 -0.90 -26.71
N GLY A 214 -13.22 -0.11 -26.37
CA GLY A 214 -14.21 -0.45 -25.34
C GLY A 214 -13.85 -0.05 -23.90
N GLU A 215 -12.69 0.58 -23.66
CA GLU A 215 -12.31 1.06 -22.31
C GLU A 215 -13.26 2.08 -21.68
N THR A 216 -14.07 2.75 -22.50
CA THR A 216 -15.02 3.78 -22.06
C THR A 216 -16.40 3.23 -21.72
N PHE A 217 -16.61 1.93 -21.83
CA PHE A 217 -17.91 1.31 -21.55
C PHE A 217 -18.28 1.47 -20.08
N GLY A 218 -19.57 1.63 -19.80
CA GLY A 218 -20.06 2.03 -18.46
C GLY A 218 -19.78 1.01 -17.36
N ASN A 219 -19.57 -0.25 -17.73
CA ASN A 219 -19.16 -1.34 -16.84
C ASN A 219 -17.64 -1.45 -16.69
N VAL A 220 -16.82 -0.79 -17.53
CA VAL A 220 -15.36 -0.82 -17.46
C VAL A 220 -14.84 0.25 -16.51
N HIS A 221 -13.93 -0.13 -15.61
CA HIS A 221 -13.52 0.74 -14.53
C HIS A 221 -12.00 0.70 -14.29
N TYR A 222 -11.48 1.68 -13.54
CA TYR A 222 -10.07 1.68 -13.14
C TYR A 222 -9.94 1.23 -11.70
N GLY A 223 -8.97 0.36 -11.42
CA GLY A 223 -8.90 -0.33 -10.12
C GLY A 223 -8.80 0.66 -8.96
N ILE A 224 -8.04 1.74 -9.16
CA ILE A 224 -7.85 2.80 -8.16
C ILE A 224 -9.12 3.56 -7.87
N ASN A 225 -9.99 3.71 -8.86
CA ASN A 225 -11.26 4.40 -8.69
C ASN A 225 -12.23 3.51 -7.92
N TYR A 226 -12.26 2.21 -8.23
CA TYR A 226 -13.09 1.25 -7.51
C TYR A 226 -12.68 1.04 -6.06
N LEU A 227 -11.39 0.79 -5.80
CA LEU A 227 -10.91 0.62 -4.43
C LEU A 227 -11.13 1.87 -3.57
N ASN A 228 -11.17 3.07 -4.18
CA ASN A 228 -11.43 4.31 -3.47
C ASN A 228 -12.84 4.40 -2.89
N ASN A 229 -13.84 3.83 -3.55
CA ASN A 229 -15.21 3.74 -3.03
C ASN A 229 -15.96 2.57 -3.67
N PRO A 230 -15.73 1.33 -3.23
CA PRO A 230 -16.30 0.15 -3.89
C PRO A 230 -17.83 0.08 -3.76
N ASP A 231 -18.41 0.77 -2.78
CA ASP A 231 -19.86 0.76 -2.48
C ASP A 231 -20.72 1.48 -3.52
N VAL A 232 -20.14 2.29 -4.40
CA VAL A 232 -20.89 2.98 -5.47
C VAL A 232 -20.90 2.22 -6.79
N TYR A 233 -20.32 1.01 -6.82
CA TYR A 233 -20.21 0.20 -8.02
C TYR A 233 -21.12 -1.03 -7.94
N ASP A 234 -21.81 -1.32 -9.05
CA ASP A 234 -22.53 -2.58 -9.25
C ASP A 234 -21.79 -3.41 -10.31
N LEU A 235 -20.98 -4.37 -9.86
CA LEU A 235 -20.11 -5.16 -10.73
C LEU A 235 -20.81 -6.41 -11.31
N GLY A 236 -22.01 -6.73 -10.85
CA GLY A 236 -22.70 -7.99 -11.17
C GLY A 236 -21.95 -9.25 -10.68
N GLU A 237 -22.33 -10.41 -11.23
CA GLU A 237 -21.83 -11.71 -10.78
C GLU A 237 -20.43 -12.07 -11.32
N ARG A 238 -20.00 -11.51 -12.45
CA ARG A 238 -18.80 -11.97 -13.18
C ARG A 238 -17.85 -10.80 -13.47
N VAL A 239 -16.64 -10.85 -12.94
CA VAL A 239 -15.67 -9.74 -12.94
C VAL A 239 -14.34 -10.22 -13.52
N LEU A 240 -13.77 -9.44 -14.44
CA LEU A 240 -12.47 -9.73 -15.04
C LEU A 240 -11.47 -8.67 -14.56
N VAL A 241 -10.44 -9.06 -13.84
CA VAL A 241 -9.39 -8.14 -13.39
C VAL A 241 -8.19 -8.29 -14.34
N ILE A 242 -7.80 -7.22 -15.03
CA ILE A 242 -6.69 -7.25 -15.99
C ILE A 242 -5.43 -6.70 -15.33
N GLY A 243 -4.50 -7.61 -15.03
CA GLY A 243 -3.26 -7.34 -14.29
C GLY A 243 -3.20 -8.14 -13.00
N ALA A 244 -1.99 -8.43 -12.53
CA ALA A 244 -1.75 -9.33 -11.40
C ALA A 244 -0.75 -8.76 -10.37
N GLY A 245 -0.85 -7.46 -10.09
CA GLY A 245 -0.12 -6.80 -9.00
C GLY A 245 -0.92 -6.80 -7.69
N ASN A 246 -0.33 -6.31 -6.59
CA ASN A 246 -1.01 -6.27 -5.27
C ASN A 246 -2.38 -5.60 -5.33
N ALA A 247 -2.48 -4.48 -6.03
CA ALA A 247 -3.75 -3.78 -6.16
C ALA A 247 -4.78 -4.53 -7.03
N ALA A 248 -4.36 -5.44 -7.91
CA ALA A 248 -5.28 -6.33 -8.60
C ALA A 248 -5.84 -7.41 -7.65
N MET A 249 -5.01 -7.92 -6.72
CA MET A 249 -5.48 -8.82 -5.66
C MET A 249 -6.49 -8.10 -4.77
N ASP A 250 -6.20 -6.86 -4.39
CA ASP A 250 -7.12 -6.02 -3.60
C ASP A 250 -8.46 -5.83 -4.33
N VAL A 251 -8.45 -5.52 -5.64
CA VAL A 251 -9.68 -5.42 -6.44
C VAL A 251 -10.45 -6.74 -6.43
N ALA A 252 -9.80 -7.85 -6.78
CA ALA A 252 -10.45 -9.14 -6.94
C ALA A 252 -11.09 -9.60 -5.63
N ARG A 253 -10.34 -9.51 -4.52
CA ARG A 253 -10.79 -9.87 -3.18
C ARG A 253 -11.89 -8.94 -2.65
N THR A 254 -11.88 -7.67 -3.07
CA THR A 254 -12.95 -6.72 -2.74
C THR A 254 -14.21 -7.03 -3.55
N ALA A 255 -14.11 -7.34 -4.84
CA ALA A 255 -15.25 -7.73 -5.68
C ALA A 255 -15.99 -8.96 -5.12
N ILE A 256 -15.26 -10.00 -4.69
CA ILE A 256 -15.87 -11.16 -4.03
C ILE A 256 -16.65 -10.75 -2.77
N ARG A 257 -16.04 -9.92 -1.90
CA ARG A 257 -16.67 -9.44 -0.67
C ARG A 257 -17.87 -8.52 -0.91
N LYS A 258 -17.95 -7.89 -2.08
CA LYS A 258 -19.08 -7.06 -2.53
C LYS A 258 -20.15 -7.86 -3.29
N GLY A 259 -19.99 -9.18 -3.44
CA GLY A 259 -21.03 -10.08 -3.92
C GLY A 259 -20.79 -10.69 -5.31
N SER A 260 -19.70 -10.35 -6.02
CA SER A 260 -19.37 -11.00 -7.28
C SER A 260 -18.94 -12.46 -7.06
N ARG A 261 -19.46 -13.38 -7.88
CA ARG A 261 -19.31 -14.84 -7.67
C ARG A 261 -18.19 -15.45 -8.49
N HIS A 262 -17.94 -14.93 -9.69
CA HIS A 262 -16.90 -15.42 -10.58
C HIS A 262 -15.93 -14.27 -10.86
N VAL A 263 -14.77 -14.31 -10.22
CA VAL A 263 -13.75 -13.27 -10.35
C VAL A 263 -12.49 -13.89 -10.92
N THR A 264 -12.09 -13.47 -12.12
CA THR A 264 -10.93 -14.00 -12.82
C THR A 264 -9.87 -12.91 -12.98
N VAL A 265 -8.65 -13.18 -12.53
CA VAL A 265 -7.49 -12.31 -12.70
C VAL A 265 -6.67 -12.78 -13.91
N TYR A 266 -6.49 -11.90 -14.89
CA TYR A 266 -5.66 -12.14 -16.06
C TYR A 266 -4.27 -11.54 -15.86
N SER A 267 -3.25 -12.39 -15.90
CA SER A 267 -1.84 -12.03 -15.79
C SER A 267 -1.14 -12.17 -17.14
N ILE A 268 -0.30 -11.19 -17.48
CA ILE A 268 0.57 -11.26 -18.66
C ILE A 268 1.84 -12.10 -18.40
N THR A 269 2.04 -12.60 -17.19
CA THR A 269 3.18 -13.42 -16.76
C THR A 269 2.68 -14.68 -16.04
N GLU A 270 3.46 -15.75 -16.03
CA GLU A 270 3.14 -16.97 -15.27
C GLU A 270 3.21 -16.74 -13.75
N ILE A 271 4.15 -15.90 -13.32
CA ILE A 271 4.29 -15.50 -11.92
C ILE A 271 3.68 -14.10 -11.76
N PRO A 272 2.61 -13.94 -10.95
CA PRO A 272 2.04 -12.65 -10.63
C PRO A 272 3.08 -11.68 -10.03
N ALA A 273 2.89 -10.38 -10.26
CA ALA A 273 3.72 -9.34 -9.65
C ALA A 273 3.36 -9.08 -8.18
N ALA A 274 2.15 -9.47 -7.76
CA ALA A 274 1.70 -9.43 -6.37
C ALA A 274 2.59 -10.29 -5.45
N SER A 275 2.55 -10.04 -4.14
CA SER A 275 3.24 -10.92 -3.20
C SER A 275 2.59 -12.32 -3.22
N PRO A 276 3.37 -13.39 -3.01
CA PRO A 276 2.86 -14.76 -2.99
C PRO A 276 1.68 -14.93 -2.02
N LYS A 277 1.79 -14.35 -0.82
CA LYS A 277 0.73 -14.38 0.19
C LYS A 277 -0.58 -13.74 -0.27
N GLU A 278 -0.53 -12.60 -0.97
CA GLU A 278 -1.76 -11.96 -1.48
C GLU A 278 -2.40 -12.76 -2.62
N VAL A 279 -1.59 -13.43 -3.45
CA VAL A 279 -2.09 -14.37 -4.47
C VAL A 279 -2.76 -15.58 -3.81
N GLU A 280 -2.14 -16.15 -2.78
CA GLU A 280 -2.71 -17.28 -2.03
C GLU A 280 -4.03 -16.91 -1.35
N TYR A 281 -4.10 -15.75 -0.69
CA TYR A 281 -5.36 -15.26 -0.13
C TYR A 281 -6.43 -15.00 -1.18
N ALA A 282 -6.06 -14.46 -2.34
CA ALA A 282 -7.02 -14.29 -3.44
C ALA A 282 -7.57 -15.64 -3.91
N LYS A 283 -6.72 -16.66 -4.07
CA LYS A 283 -7.17 -18.02 -4.43
C LYS A 283 -8.08 -18.62 -3.37
N LEU A 284 -7.76 -18.45 -2.08
CA LEU A 284 -8.60 -18.91 -0.97
C LEU A 284 -9.95 -18.20 -0.92
N ASP A 285 -10.01 -16.92 -1.30
CA ASP A 285 -11.26 -16.16 -1.43
C ASP A 285 -12.10 -16.64 -2.63
N GLY A 286 -11.55 -17.45 -3.55
CA GLY A 286 -12.23 -18.00 -4.74
C GLY A 286 -11.89 -17.29 -6.05
N VAL A 287 -10.82 -16.49 -6.09
CA VAL A 287 -10.35 -15.83 -7.32
C VAL A 287 -9.68 -16.84 -8.25
N GLU A 288 -10.13 -16.88 -9.50
CA GLU A 288 -9.53 -17.66 -10.57
C GLU A 288 -8.39 -16.88 -11.24
N PHE A 289 -7.41 -17.58 -11.81
CA PHE A 289 -6.26 -16.96 -12.46
C PHE A 289 -6.04 -17.53 -13.85
N GLU A 290 -5.91 -16.62 -14.80
CA GLU A 290 -5.52 -16.92 -16.18
C GLU A 290 -4.16 -16.28 -16.45
N TYR A 291 -3.20 -17.11 -16.84
CA TYR A 291 -1.80 -16.70 -17.02
C TYR A 291 -1.45 -16.55 -18.49
N LEU A 292 -0.46 -15.71 -18.77
CA LEU A 292 -0.03 -15.39 -20.14
C LEU A 292 -1.22 -14.96 -21.01
N GLN A 293 -2.13 -14.15 -20.45
CA GLN A 293 -3.31 -13.65 -21.15
C GLN A 293 -3.59 -12.17 -20.87
N THR A 294 -4.22 -11.49 -21.83
CA THR A 294 -4.66 -10.09 -21.66
C THR A 294 -5.83 -9.72 -22.58
N ALA A 295 -6.54 -8.64 -22.24
CA ALA A 295 -7.58 -8.08 -23.09
C ALA A 295 -7.00 -7.25 -24.25
N ILE A 296 -7.58 -7.40 -25.43
CA ILE A 296 -7.23 -6.63 -26.63
C ILE A 296 -8.36 -5.74 -27.15
N GLU A 297 -9.59 -6.03 -26.73
CA GLU A 297 -10.81 -5.31 -27.09
C GLU A 297 -11.87 -5.61 -26.04
N ILE A 298 -12.77 -4.67 -25.76
CA ILE A 298 -13.95 -4.87 -24.91
C ILE A 298 -15.18 -4.55 -25.75
N ARG A 299 -16.18 -5.43 -25.70
CA ARG A 299 -17.48 -5.35 -26.37
C ARG A 299 -18.60 -5.42 -25.34
N ASP A 300 -19.83 -5.13 -25.77
CA ASP A 300 -21.01 -5.22 -24.90
C ASP A 300 -21.21 -6.64 -24.38
N GLU A 301 -20.84 -7.64 -25.19
CA GLU A 301 -20.90 -9.04 -24.79
C GLU A 301 -19.69 -9.47 -23.97
N GLY A 302 -18.62 -8.70 -23.80
CA GLY A 302 -17.47 -9.14 -23.02
C GLY A 302 -16.10 -8.67 -23.52
N ALA A 303 -15.04 -9.08 -22.81
CA ALA A 303 -13.67 -8.80 -23.21
C ALA A 303 -13.15 -9.87 -24.18
N ILE A 304 -12.50 -9.43 -25.26
CA ILE A 304 -11.74 -10.31 -26.15
C ILE A 304 -10.35 -10.49 -25.54
N ILE A 305 -10.08 -11.70 -25.07
CA ILE A 305 -8.82 -12.10 -24.46
C ILE A 305 -7.91 -12.75 -25.51
N CYS A 306 -6.62 -12.48 -25.44
CA CYS A 306 -5.60 -13.17 -26.23
C CYS A 306 -4.50 -13.74 -25.34
N ASP A 307 -3.85 -14.80 -25.83
CA ASP A 307 -2.61 -15.29 -25.24
C ASP A 307 -1.47 -14.29 -25.53
N VAL A 308 -0.53 -14.20 -24.61
CA VAL A 308 0.66 -13.36 -24.73
C VAL A 308 1.94 -14.18 -24.55
N GLU A 309 3.00 -13.72 -25.20
CA GLU A 309 4.33 -14.29 -25.11
C GLU A 309 5.34 -13.17 -24.91
N TRP A 310 6.37 -13.44 -24.13
CA TRP A 310 7.50 -12.52 -23.99
C TRP A 310 8.62 -12.98 -24.90
N THR A 311 9.10 -12.10 -25.77
CA THR A 311 10.31 -12.36 -26.56
C THR A 311 11.54 -12.33 -25.65
N GLU A 312 12.66 -12.86 -26.13
CA GLU A 312 13.96 -12.80 -25.41
C GLU A 312 14.35 -11.34 -25.07
N ASP A 313 14.03 -10.38 -25.94
CA ASP A 313 14.23 -8.94 -25.71
C ASP A 313 13.28 -8.31 -24.67
N GLY A 314 12.41 -9.10 -24.03
CA GLY A 314 11.43 -8.62 -23.05
C GLY A 314 10.26 -7.83 -23.65
N LYS A 315 9.96 -8.01 -24.95
CA LYS A 315 8.77 -7.41 -25.59
C LYS A 315 7.59 -8.37 -25.47
N LEU A 316 6.43 -7.80 -25.15
CA LEU A 316 5.18 -8.55 -25.09
C LEU A 316 4.57 -8.67 -26.49
N VAL A 317 4.39 -9.89 -26.96
CA VAL A 317 3.73 -10.23 -28.23
C VAL A 317 2.37 -10.81 -27.91
N LYS A 318 1.33 -10.26 -28.55
CA LYS A 318 -0.06 -10.75 -28.44
C LYS A 318 -0.29 -11.78 -29.54
N LYS A 319 -0.50 -13.04 -29.18
CA LYS A 319 -0.81 -14.11 -30.14
C LYS A 319 -2.27 -13.97 -30.57
N LYS A 320 -2.53 -13.85 -31.88
CA LYS A 320 -3.89 -13.98 -32.41
C LYS A 320 -4.36 -15.41 -32.16
N ARG A 321 -5.27 -15.60 -31.20
CA ARG A 321 -6.01 -16.85 -31.04
C ARG A 321 -7.49 -16.60 -31.36
N LEU A 322 -8.12 -17.60 -31.99
CA LEU A 322 -9.51 -17.59 -32.46
C LEU A 322 -10.50 -17.21 -31.33
N PRO A 323 -11.60 -16.49 -31.65
CA PRO A 323 -12.43 -15.82 -30.67
C PRO A 323 -13.20 -16.83 -29.79
N GLY A 324 -12.73 -17.03 -28.56
CA GLY A 324 -13.58 -17.48 -27.47
C GLY A 324 -14.35 -16.28 -26.93
N LEU A 325 -15.59 -16.09 -27.39
CA LEU A 325 -16.44 -14.99 -26.93
C LEU A 325 -16.91 -15.30 -25.49
N PHE A 326 -16.27 -14.72 -24.48
CA PHE A 326 -16.79 -14.80 -23.12
C PHE A 326 -17.94 -13.79 -22.95
N ARG A 327 -19.18 -14.29 -22.96
CA ARG A 327 -20.42 -13.51 -22.74
C ARG A 327 -20.49 -12.96 -21.31
N LEU A 328 -20.14 -11.70 -21.07
CA LEU A 328 -19.97 -11.13 -19.73
C LEU A 328 -20.40 -9.66 -19.65
N THR A 329 -21.13 -9.33 -18.59
CA THR A 329 -21.27 -7.99 -18.05
C THR A 329 -19.94 -7.66 -17.35
N VAL A 330 -18.99 -7.06 -18.07
CA VAL A 330 -17.58 -6.94 -17.64
C VAL A 330 -17.33 -5.71 -16.77
N SER A 331 -16.91 -5.91 -15.53
CA SER A 331 -16.13 -4.90 -14.82
C SER A 331 -14.64 -5.19 -14.86
N LEU A 332 -13.91 -4.38 -15.63
CA LEU A 332 -12.47 -4.48 -15.81
C LEU A 332 -11.75 -3.60 -14.79
N PHE A 333 -10.55 -4.00 -14.32
CA PHE A 333 -9.71 -3.20 -13.43
C PHE A 333 -8.21 -3.50 -13.61
N ARG A 334 -7.33 -2.47 -13.63
CA ARG A 334 -5.85 -2.61 -13.70
C ARG A 334 -5.08 -1.68 -12.75
N PHE A 335 -3.88 -2.13 -12.31
CA PHE A 335 -2.87 -1.35 -11.58
C PHE A 335 -1.41 -1.62 -12.00
N LEU A 336 -0.53 -0.70 -11.57
CA LEU A 336 0.85 -0.43 -11.99
C LEU A 336 1.85 -1.62 -11.86
N ARG A 337 2.87 -1.56 -12.73
CA ARG A 337 4.08 -2.40 -12.74
C ARG A 337 5.14 -1.75 -11.86
N ASP A 338 5.67 -2.50 -10.89
CA ASP A 338 6.86 -2.10 -10.12
C ASP A 338 8.06 -2.11 -11.07
N ARG A 339 8.56 -0.93 -11.46
CA ARG A 339 9.85 -0.85 -12.16
C ARG A 339 10.94 -0.95 -11.09
N ARG A 340 11.60 -2.10 -11.01
CA ARG A 340 12.95 -2.17 -10.41
C ARG A 340 13.84 -1.24 -11.25
N ILE A 341 14.26 -0.13 -10.67
CA ILE A 341 15.37 0.67 -11.18
C ILE A 341 16.63 -0.04 -10.67
N GLY A 342 17.32 -0.74 -11.56
CA GLY A 342 18.64 -1.29 -11.35
C GLY A 342 19.56 -0.70 -12.42
N SER A 343 20.71 -0.20 -11.96
CA SER A 343 21.80 0.56 -12.62
C SER A 343 21.45 1.94 -13.14
#